data_AF-A0A0B8PJZ1-F1
#
_entry.id   AF-A0A0B8PJZ1-F1
#
_cell.length_a   1.000
_cell.length_b   1.000
_cell.length_c   1.000
_cell.angle_alpha   90.00
_cell.angle_beta   90.00
_cell.angle_gamma   90.00
#
_symmetry.space_group_name_H-M   'P 1'
#
loop_
_entity.id
_entity.type
_entity.pdbx_description
1 polymer ?
#
loop_
_entity_poly.entity_id
_entity_poly.type
_entity_poly.pdbx_seq_one_letter_code
_entity_poly.pdbx_strand_id
1 'polypeptide(L)'
;MKYVKLIAASIGLSVALSSSAFARTLVINSDASDPAPKEAWAEIVKRFEQANPDIEVKYNLYDHESYKTTIRNWLVTSPPDVVFWYAGNRMKTFVDRGLFEDVSDMWQENNMAADFAAAMPAMSVNGKQYGVPYTYYQWGIYYRKDIFEANGISEPKTWDELKVAADKLKKADVTPFTIGTKYLWTAAGWFDYLNMRTNGLDFHIQLMDGKVAYTDDRVKQTFANWLNWWSRATFLKITPLILGKKRSLSCITDRRPCI
;
A
#
# COMPACT_ATOMS: atom_id res chain seq x y z
N MET A 1 67.91 65.44 -6.68
CA MET A 1 67.60 64.28 -7.56
C MET A 1 67.98 63.01 -6.82
N LYS A 2 67.03 62.43 -6.06
CA LYS A 2 67.17 61.14 -5.37
C LYS A 2 65.84 60.40 -5.47
N TYR A 3 65.96 59.13 -5.81
CA TYR A 3 64.93 58.17 -6.18
C TYR A 3 63.90 57.91 -5.06
N VAL A 4 62.61 57.93 -5.41
CA VAL A 4 61.54 57.31 -4.60
C VAL A 4 61.08 56.06 -5.35
N LYS A 5 61.38 54.88 -4.78
CA LYS A 5 60.87 53.58 -5.24
C LYS A 5 59.40 53.46 -4.83
N LEU A 6 58.50 53.36 -5.81
CA LEU A 6 57.13 52.89 -5.62
C LEU A 6 57.15 51.38 -5.37
N ILE A 7 56.75 50.97 -4.17
CA ILE A 7 56.41 49.57 -3.87
C ILE A 7 54.90 49.45 -4.09
N ALA A 8 54.50 48.86 -5.20
CA ALA A 8 53.16 48.33 -5.39
C ALA A 8 53.25 46.81 -5.22
N ALA A 9 52.93 46.31 -4.02
CA ALA A 9 52.73 44.90 -3.77
C ALA A 9 51.23 44.61 -3.81
N SER A 10 50.83 43.95 -4.89
CA SER A 10 49.51 43.45 -5.23
C SER A 10 48.91 42.59 -4.12
N ILE A 11 47.75 43.01 -3.59
CA ILE A 11 46.84 42.17 -2.82
C ILE A 11 46.18 41.22 -3.84
N GLY A 12 46.64 39.96 -3.86
CA GLY A 12 45.96 38.89 -4.58
C GLY A 12 44.61 38.63 -3.92
N LEU A 13 43.55 39.13 -4.54
CA LEU A 13 42.18 38.77 -4.19
C LEU A 13 41.92 37.36 -4.73
N SER A 14 42.17 36.35 -3.92
CA SER A 14 41.68 34.99 -4.18
C SER A 14 40.16 35.02 -4.13
N VAL A 15 39.52 35.22 -5.28
CA VAL A 15 38.09 34.94 -5.44
C VAL A 15 37.95 33.43 -5.35
N ALA A 16 37.63 32.94 -4.14
CA ALA A 16 37.04 31.62 -4.00
C ALA A 16 35.71 31.67 -4.76
N LEU A 17 35.70 31.10 -5.97
CA LEU A 17 34.47 30.71 -6.64
C LEU A 17 33.82 29.65 -5.75
N SER A 18 33.03 30.09 -4.78
CA SER A 18 32.05 29.26 -4.12
C SER A 18 31.07 28.85 -5.21
N SER A 19 31.34 27.72 -5.86
CA SER A 19 30.34 26.99 -6.62
C SER A 19 29.20 26.76 -5.66
N SER A 20 28.13 27.54 -5.79
CA SER A 20 26.86 27.28 -5.13
C SER A 20 26.48 25.87 -5.55
N ALA A 21 26.66 24.90 -4.66
CA ALA A 21 26.08 23.59 -4.83
C ALA A 21 24.58 23.84 -4.88
N PHE A 22 24.01 23.85 -6.09
CA PHE A 22 22.57 23.85 -6.25
C PHE A 22 22.10 22.55 -5.61
N ALA A 23 21.43 22.66 -4.46
CA ALA A 23 20.82 21.51 -3.84
C ALA A 23 19.90 20.84 -4.86
N ARG A 24 20.16 19.58 -5.18
CA ARG A 24 19.36 18.83 -6.14
C ARG A 24 18.05 18.47 -5.46
N THR A 25 16.91 18.87 -6.00
CA THR A 25 15.62 18.46 -5.44
C THR A 25 15.27 17.05 -5.93
N LEU A 26 15.09 16.12 -4.99
CA LEU A 26 14.52 14.78 -5.21
C LEU A 26 13.02 14.82 -4.90
N VAL A 27 12.18 14.53 -5.88
CA VAL A 27 10.72 14.54 -5.74
C VAL A 27 10.20 13.13 -5.50
N ILE A 28 9.46 12.94 -4.42
CA ILE A 28 8.83 11.67 -4.05
C ILE A 28 7.32 11.87 -3.97
N ASN A 29 6.55 11.06 -4.68
CA ASN A 29 5.08 11.04 -4.57
C ASN A 29 4.61 9.75 -3.90
N SER A 30 3.81 9.86 -2.84
CA SER A 30 3.36 8.71 -2.03
C SER A 30 1.91 8.83 -1.57
N ASP A 31 1.24 7.69 -1.38
CA ASP A 31 -0.07 7.55 -0.74
C ASP A 31 0.01 7.00 0.70
N ALA A 32 1.19 6.95 1.31
CA ALA A 32 1.41 6.48 2.68
C ALA A 32 0.92 7.51 3.72
N SER A 33 -0.35 7.90 3.61
CA SER A 33 -0.95 9.04 4.32
C SER A 33 -1.41 8.75 5.73
N ASP A 34 -1.47 7.46 6.11
CA ASP A 34 -1.82 7.04 7.46
C ASP A 34 -0.79 7.58 8.49
N PRO A 35 -1.20 7.86 9.74
CA PRO A 35 -0.34 8.54 10.72
C PRO A 35 1.03 7.87 10.91
N ALA A 36 1.05 6.55 11.15
CA ALA A 36 2.30 5.83 11.40
C ALA A 36 3.23 5.77 10.18
N PRO A 37 2.78 5.39 8.96
CA PRO A 37 3.62 5.48 7.76
C PRO A 37 4.09 6.91 7.45
N LYS A 38 3.24 7.92 7.63
CA LYS A 38 3.58 9.33 7.41
C LYS A 38 4.73 9.77 8.33
N GLU A 39 4.65 9.45 9.61
CA GLU A 39 5.71 9.76 10.59
C GLU A 39 7.01 9.01 10.25
N ALA A 40 6.93 7.74 9.90
CA ALA A 40 8.09 6.95 9.52
C ALA A 40 8.80 7.52 8.29
N TRP A 41 8.06 7.90 7.24
CA TRP A 41 8.66 8.49 6.04
C TRP A 41 9.21 9.89 6.26
N ALA A 42 8.60 10.70 7.13
CA ALA A 42 9.17 12.00 7.51
C ALA A 42 10.55 11.84 8.18
N GLU A 43 10.71 10.83 9.05
CA GLU A 43 11.99 10.53 9.69
C GLU A 43 13.01 9.96 8.69
N ILE A 44 12.59 9.10 7.76
CA ILE A 44 13.45 8.57 6.69
C ILE A 44 13.98 9.71 5.81
N VAL A 45 13.10 10.62 5.37
CA VAL A 45 13.47 11.79 4.57
C VAL A 45 14.50 12.65 5.30
N LYS A 46 14.23 12.96 6.58
CA LYS A 46 15.15 13.75 7.40
C LYS A 46 16.53 13.10 7.51
N ARG A 47 16.60 11.79 7.73
CA ARG A 47 17.89 11.05 7.81
C ARG A 47 18.61 11.04 6.47
N PHE A 48 17.87 10.93 5.37
CA PHE A 48 18.44 10.96 4.04
C PHE A 48 19.06 12.33 3.73
N GLU A 49 18.36 13.43 4.00
CA GLU A 49 18.88 14.79 3.80
C GLU A 49 20.08 15.08 4.72
N GLN A 50 20.08 14.55 5.95
CA GLN A 50 21.25 14.66 6.85
C GLN A 50 22.48 13.93 6.30
N ALA A 51 22.30 12.79 5.64
CA ALA A 51 23.37 12.03 5.01
C ALA A 51 23.80 12.59 3.64
N ASN A 52 22.91 13.34 2.98
CA ASN A 52 23.10 13.89 1.64
C ASN A 52 22.75 15.39 1.65
N PRO A 53 23.62 16.25 2.22
CA PRO A 53 23.32 17.66 2.48
C PRO A 53 23.14 18.51 1.20
N ASP A 54 23.52 17.97 0.05
CA ASP A 54 23.33 18.55 -1.28
C ASP A 54 22.00 18.13 -1.95
N ILE A 55 21.17 17.33 -1.27
CA ILE A 55 19.88 16.87 -1.78
C ILE A 55 18.75 17.35 -0.86
N GLU A 56 17.78 18.06 -1.45
CA GLU A 56 16.52 18.41 -0.79
C GLU A 56 15.44 17.43 -1.25
N VAL A 57 14.65 16.88 -0.33
CA VAL A 57 13.59 15.92 -0.66
C VAL A 57 12.22 16.58 -0.58
N LYS A 58 11.57 16.70 -1.73
CA LYS A 58 10.16 17.11 -1.81
C LYS A 58 9.25 15.88 -1.72
N TYR A 59 8.81 15.55 -0.52
CA TYR A 59 7.87 14.46 -0.26
C TYR A 59 6.40 14.92 -0.38
N ASN A 60 5.76 14.63 -1.51
CA ASN A 60 4.35 14.93 -1.76
C ASN A 60 3.47 13.75 -1.32
N LEU A 61 2.59 14.03 -0.36
CA LEU A 61 1.68 13.04 0.22
C LEU A 61 0.26 13.25 -0.31
N TYR A 62 -0.35 12.18 -0.81
CA TYR A 62 -1.69 12.18 -1.37
C TYR A 62 -2.63 11.30 -0.55
N ASP A 63 -3.93 11.62 -0.55
CA ASP A 63 -4.97 10.70 -0.07
C ASP A 63 -4.98 9.42 -0.92
N HIS A 64 -5.19 8.27 -0.26
CA HIS A 64 -5.11 6.95 -0.86
C HIS A 64 -5.98 6.75 -2.11
N GLU A 65 -7.20 7.27 -2.13
CA GLU A 65 -8.08 7.12 -3.30
C GLU A 65 -7.78 8.18 -4.37
N SER A 66 -7.47 9.41 -3.97
CA SER A 66 -7.05 10.47 -4.90
C SER A 66 -5.79 10.10 -5.67
N TYR A 67 -4.82 9.47 -5.00
CA TYR A 67 -3.56 9.06 -5.59
C TYR A 67 -3.72 8.11 -6.80
N LYS A 68 -4.64 7.15 -6.69
CA LYS A 68 -4.95 6.18 -7.76
C LYS A 68 -5.45 6.81 -9.05
N THR A 69 -5.97 8.04 -8.97
CA THR A 69 -6.48 8.79 -10.13
C THR A 69 -5.45 9.77 -10.67
N THR A 70 -4.73 10.48 -9.79
CA THR A 70 -3.81 11.57 -10.16
C THR A 70 -2.52 11.08 -10.81
N ILE A 71 -2.04 9.87 -10.48
CA ILE A 71 -0.80 9.30 -11.02
C ILE A 71 -0.72 9.32 -12.55
N ARG A 72 -1.84 9.08 -13.23
CA ARG A 72 -1.87 9.01 -14.71
C ARG A 72 -1.52 10.34 -15.34
N ASN A 73 -1.81 11.44 -14.66
CA ASN A 73 -1.59 12.78 -15.17
C ASN A 73 -0.13 13.19 -14.92
N TRP A 74 0.32 13.16 -13.66
CA TRP A 74 1.64 13.67 -13.34
C TRP A 74 2.78 12.80 -13.87
N LEU A 75 2.61 11.48 -14.08
CA LEU A 75 3.63 10.67 -14.75
C LEU A 75 3.94 11.14 -16.17
N VAL A 76 2.98 11.81 -16.84
CA VAL A 76 3.15 12.30 -18.21
C VAL A 76 3.59 13.77 -18.21
N THR A 77 3.07 14.58 -17.28
CA THR A 77 3.27 16.04 -17.31
C THR A 77 4.40 16.55 -16.42
N SER A 78 4.65 15.90 -15.28
CA SER A 78 5.61 16.32 -14.27
C SER A 78 5.97 15.12 -13.38
N PRO A 79 6.67 14.11 -13.93
CA PRO A 79 6.96 12.89 -13.19
C PRO A 79 7.89 13.18 -11.99
N PRO A 80 7.66 12.55 -10.82
CA PRO A 80 8.59 12.55 -9.71
C PRO A 80 9.77 11.62 -10.00
N ASP A 81 10.84 11.74 -9.21
CA ASP A 81 11.97 10.82 -9.26
C ASP A 81 11.60 9.46 -8.64
N VAL A 82 10.80 9.47 -7.56
CA VAL A 82 10.32 8.24 -6.90
C VAL A 82 8.80 8.27 -6.74
N VAL A 83 8.17 7.15 -7.07
CA VAL A 83 6.74 6.93 -6.95
C VAL A 83 6.47 5.69 -6.10
N PHE A 84 5.53 5.79 -5.17
CA PHE A 84 4.99 4.61 -4.51
C PHE A 84 3.88 4.05 -5.37
N TRP A 85 3.89 2.76 -5.67
CA TRP A 85 2.83 2.21 -6.51
C TRP A 85 2.49 0.77 -6.18
N TYR A 86 1.28 0.39 -6.58
CA TYR A 86 0.80 -0.97 -6.45
C TYR A 86 1.40 -1.85 -7.54
N ALA A 87 2.12 -2.88 -7.10
CA ALA A 87 2.76 -3.89 -7.92
C ALA A 87 1.79 -4.68 -8.83
N GLY A 88 2.34 -5.53 -9.68
CA GLY A 88 1.56 -6.39 -10.57
C GLY A 88 0.85 -5.62 -11.68
N ASN A 89 -0.41 -5.98 -12.00
CA ASN A 89 -1.10 -5.48 -13.18
C ASN A 89 -1.28 -3.94 -13.21
N ARG A 90 -1.44 -3.31 -12.04
CA ARG A 90 -1.52 -1.84 -11.94
C ARG A 90 -0.21 -1.17 -12.32
N MET A 91 0.92 -1.72 -11.93
CA MET A 91 2.25 -1.25 -12.33
C MET A 91 2.50 -1.56 -13.80
N LYS A 92 2.14 -2.76 -14.27
CA LYS A 92 2.30 -3.20 -15.66
C LYS A 92 1.75 -2.18 -16.66
N THR A 93 0.59 -1.58 -16.38
CA THR A 93 -0.02 -0.57 -17.25
C THR A 93 0.88 0.66 -17.47
N PHE A 94 1.69 1.06 -16.49
CA PHE A 94 2.63 2.17 -16.62
C PHE A 94 3.95 1.74 -17.25
N VAL A 95 4.41 0.52 -16.94
CA VAL A 95 5.59 -0.11 -17.58
C VAL A 95 5.39 -0.26 -19.08
N ASP A 96 4.25 -0.82 -19.52
CA ASP A 96 3.92 -1.00 -20.94
C ASP A 96 3.88 0.34 -21.71
N ARG A 97 3.67 1.46 -21.00
CA ARG A 97 3.66 2.83 -21.55
C ARG A 97 5.02 3.53 -21.47
N GLY A 98 6.05 2.86 -20.96
CA GLY A 98 7.40 3.43 -20.78
C GLY A 98 7.47 4.51 -19.72
N LEU A 99 6.56 4.51 -18.73
CA LEU A 99 6.51 5.53 -17.69
C LEU A 99 7.29 5.16 -16.43
N PHE A 100 7.70 3.90 -16.29
CA PHE A 100 8.47 3.38 -15.16
C PHE A 100 9.83 2.88 -15.67
N GLU A 101 10.88 3.20 -14.94
CA GLU A 101 12.26 2.82 -15.27
C GLU A 101 12.54 1.35 -14.92
N ASP A 102 13.34 0.70 -15.77
CA ASP A 102 13.89 -0.63 -15.51
C ASP A 102 15.01 -0.51 -14.48
N VAL A 103 14.81 -1.12 -13.31
CA VAL A 103 15.75 -1.11 -12.18
C VAL A 103 16.39 -2.49 -11.95
N SER A 104 16.44 -3.33 -12.99
CA SER A 104 17.07 -4.66 -12.90
C SER A 104 18.55 -4.61 -12.51
N ASP A 105 19.27 -3.53 -12.83
CA ASP A 105 20.65 -3.28 -12.40
C ASP A 105 20.76 -3.19 -10.88
N MET A 106 19.93 -2.35 -10.25
CA MET A 106 19.87 -2.21 -8.79
C MET A 106 19.58 -3.55 -8.11
N TRP A 107 18.69 -4.36 -8.69
CA TRP A 107 18.38 -5.68 -8.18
C TRP A 107 19.59 -6.63 -8.21
N GLN A 108 20.40 -6.57 -9.27
CA GLN A 108 21.61 -7.38 -9.42
C GLN A 108 22.71 -6.92 -8.48
N GLU A 109 22.98 -5.61 -8.41
CA GLU A 109 24.04 -5.02 -7.60
C GLU A 109 23.83 -5.24 -6.10
N ASN A 110 22.57 -5.33 -5.65
CA ASN A 110 22.21 -5.40 -4.23
C ASN A 110 21.66 -6.78 -3.80
N ASN A 111 21.84 -7.84 -4.62
CA ASN A 111 21.36 -9.19 -4.32
C ASN A 111 19.85 -9.28 -4.00
N MET A 112 19.05 -8.36 -4.54
CA MET A 112 17.63 -8.22 -4.18
C MET A 112 16.79 -9.41 -4.62
N ALA A 113 17.21 -10.12 -5.66
CA ALA A 113 16.51 -11.33 -6.13
C ALA A 113 16.45 -12.41 -5.05
N ALA A 114 17.49 -12.54 -4.24
CA ALA A 114 17.52 -13.46 -3.11
C ALA A 114 16.72 -12.90 -1.92
N ASP A 115 16.98 -11.65 -1.55
CA ASP A 115 16.41 -11.02 -0.35
C ASP A 115 14.89 -10.80 -0.47
N PHE A 116 14.40 -10.60 -1.69
CA PHE A 116 13.00 -10.31 -1.99
C PHE A 116 12.36 -11.34 -2.95
N ALA A 117 12.83 -12.60 -2.92
CA ALA A 117 12.36 -13.66 -3.81
C ALA A 117 10.81 -13.79 -3.85
N ALA A 118 10.14 -13.62 -2.69
CA ALA A 118 8.69 -13.68 -2.60
C ALA A 118 7.96 -12.49 -3.26
N ALA A 119 8.59 -11.32 -3.34
CA ALA A 119 8.02 -10.11 -3.91
C ALA A 119 8.44 -9.88 -5.37
N MET A 120 9.55 -10.49 -5.81
CA MET A 120 10.11 -10.35 -7.14
C MET A 120 9.08 -10.56 -8.27
N PRO A 121 8.19 -11.57 -8.22
CA PRO A 121 7.19 -11.76 -9.28
C PRO A 121 6.26 -10.55 -9.44
N ALA A 122 5.87 -9.90 -8.34
CA ALA A 122 5.00 -8.73 -8.38
C ALA A 122 5.71 -7.46 -8.88
N MET A 123 7.03 -7.39 -8.68
CA MET A 123 7.90 -6.30 -9.16
C MET A 123 8.38 -6.50 -10.61
N SER A 124 8.08 -7.66 -11.20
CA SER A 124 8.59 -8.01 -12.52
C SER A 124 7.54 -7.87 -13.62
N VAL A 125 7.95 -7.31 -14.75
CA VAL A 125 7.14 -7.24 -15.98
C VAL A 125 8.03 -7.66 -17.14
N ASN A 126 7.60 -8.63 -17.94
CA ASN A 126 8.33 -9.14 -19.10
C ASN A 126 9.81 -9.51 -18.78
N GLY A 127 10.05 -10.08 -17.59
CA GLY A 127 11.37 -10.54 -17.15
C GLY A 127 12.30 -9.48 -16.54
N LYS A 128 11.88 -8.21 -16.48
CA LYS A 128 12.63 -7.09 -15.90
C LYS A 128 11.97 -6.55 -14.64
N GLN A 129 12.71 -5.87 -13.78
CA GLN A 129 12.24 -5.35 -12.50
C GLN A 129 11.94 -3.85 -12.61
N TYR A 130 10.81 -3.40 -12.09
CA TYR A 130 10.35 -1.99 -12.21
C TYR A 130 9.99 -1.35 -10.87
N GLY A 131 10.48 -1.92 -9.77
CA GLY A 131 10.20 -1.41 -8.44
C GLY A 131 11.01 -2.09 -7.35
N VAL A 132 11.03 -1.43 -6.19
CA VAL A 132 11.64 -1.91 -4.95
C VAL A 132 10.54 -2.20 -3.94
N PRO A 133 10.41 -3.45 -3.47
CA PRO A 133 9.42 -3.76 -2.44
C PRO A 133 9.88 -3.18 -1.11
N TYR A 134 9.11 -2.26 -0.55
CA TYR A 134 9.41 -1.65 0.75
C TYR A 134 8.45 -2.10 1.86
N THR A 135 7.22 -2.48 1.50
CA THR A 135 6.23 -3.07 2.42
C THR A 135 5.36 -4.08 1.69
N TYR A 136 4.82 -5.01 2.46
CA TYR A 136 3.69 -5.85 2.07
C TYR A 136 2.80 -6.03 3.30
N TYR A 137 1.53 -6.36 3.09
CA TYR A 137 0.62 -6.68 4.17
C TYR A 137 -0.22 -7.90 3.81
N GLN A 138 -0.67 -8.60 4.84
CA GLN A 138 -1.49 -9.79 4.68
C GLN A 138 -2.96 -9.37 4.64
N TRP A 139 -3.70 -9.96 3.71
CA TRP A 139 -5.15 -9.98 3.80
C TRP A 139 -5.58 -11.18 4.63
N GLY A 140 -6.53 -10.96 5.53
CA GLY A 140 -6.98 -12.01 6.44
C GLY A 140 -8.23 -11.63 7.19
N ILE A 141 -8.75 -12.61 7.92
CA ILE A 141 -9.87 -12.42 8.84
C ILE A 141 -9.27 -12.09 10.21
N TYR A 142 -9.52 -10.87 10.67
CA TYR A 142 -9.17 -10.45 12.01
C TYR A 142 -10.34 -10.73 12.95
N TYR A 143 -10.05 -11.20 14.16
CA TYR A 143 -11.06 -11.49 15.16
C TYR A 143 -10.63 -11.02 16.56
N ARG A 144 -11.62 -10.82 17.43
CA ARG A 144 -11.44 -10.45 18.83
C ARG A 144 -11.37 -11.72 19.67
N LYS A 145 -10.18 -12.00 20.23
CA LYS A 145 -9.93 -13.21 21.03
C LYS A 145 -10.85 -13.31 22.26
N ASP A 146 -11.09 -12.20 22.93
CA ASP A 146 -11.99 -12.10 24.08
C ASP A 146 -13.45 -12.44 23.72
N ILE A 147 -13.93 -11.99 22.56
CA ILE A 147 -15.27 -12.37 22.06
C ILE A 147 -15.32 -13.87 21.77
N PHE A 148 -14.26 -14.43 21.19
CA PHE A 148 -14.19 -15.86 20.89
C PHE A 148 -14.15 -16.70 22.17
N GLU A 149 -13.34 -16.31 23.15
CA GLU A 149 -13.23 -16.95 24.47
C GLU A 149 -14.58 -16.92 25.22
N ALA A 150 -15.24 -15.76 25.29
CA ALA A 150 -16.55 -15.61 25.94
C ALA A 150 -17.65 -16.48 25.31
N ASN A 151 -17.49 -16.90 24.05
CA ASN A 151 -18.45 -17.72 23.31
C ASN A 151 -17.98 -19.18 23.11
N GLY A 152 -16.87 -19.59 23.74
CA GLY A 152 -16.33 -20.94 23.59
C GLY A 152 -15.99 -21.28 22.13
N ILE A 153 -15.38 -20.34 21.41
CA ILE A 153 -14.97 -20.47 20.01
C ILE A 153 -13.44 -20.55 19.94
N SER A 154 -12.92 -21.64 19.40
CA SER A 154 -11.49 -21.77 19.05
C SER A 154 -11.21 -21.12 17.69
N GLU A 155 -9.95 -20.75 17.45
CA GLU A 155 -9.53 -20.18 16.16
C GLU A 155 -9.82 -21.15 15.00
N PRO A 156 -10.66 -20.77 14.02
CA PRO A 156 -11.02 -21.62 12.89
C PRO A 156 -9.83 -21.89 11.98
N LYS A 157 -9.57 -23.16 11.68
CA LYS A 157 -8.55 -23.62 10.73
C LYS A 157 -9.15 -24.04 9.39
N THR A 158 -10.45 -24.26 9.35
CA THR A 158 -11.18 -24.65 8.14
C THR A 158 -12.35 -23.73 7.85
N TRP A 159 -12.83 -23.75 6.61
CA TRP A 159 -14.02 -23.00 6.22
C TRP A 159 -15.28 -23.46 6.98
N ASP A 160 -15.39 -24.75 7.28
CA ASP A 160 -16.49 -25.30 8.06
C ASP A 160 -16.46 -24.83 9.51
N GLU A 161 -15.28 -24.81 10.14
CA GLU A 161 -15.10 -24.24 11.48
C GLU A 161 -15.43 -22.75 11.51
N LEU A 162 -15.08 -22.00 10.46
CA LEU A 162 -15.39 -20.57 10.38
C LEU A 162 -16.90 -20.33 10.30
N LYS A 163 -17.64 -21.19 9.56
CA LYS A 163 -19.10 -21.16 9.52
C LYS A 163 -19.71 -21.47 10.90
N VAL A 164 -19.18 -22.49 11.60
CA VAL A 164 -19.63 -22.84 12.96
C VAL A 164 -19.36 -21.69 13.94
N ALA A 165 -18.22 -21.03 13.85
CA ALA A 165 -17.91 -19.83 14.64
C ALA A 165 -18.91 -18.71 14.36
N ALA A 166 -19.24 -18.46 13.09
CA ALA A 166 -20.22 -17.45 12.71
C ALA A 166 -21.62 -17.74 13.27
N ASP A 167 -22.06 -19.00 13.24
CA ASP A 167 -23.35 -19.42 13.79
C ASP A 167 -23.40 -19.28 15.33
N LYS A 168 -22.28 -19.56 16.02
CA LYS A 168 -22.18 -19.33 17.48
C LYS A 168 -22.28 -17.84 17.82
N LEU A 169 -21.55 -16.98 17.11
CA LEU A 169 -21.59 -15.52 17.32
C LEU A 169 -23.01 -14.97 17.11
N LYS A 170 -23.72 -15.41 16.05
CA LYS A 170 -25.12 -15.04 15.83
C LYS A 170 -26.05 -15.43 16.97
N LYS A 171 -25.91 -16.64 17.50
CA LYS A 171 -26.71 -17.12 18.64
C LYS A 171 -26.49 -16.29 19.90
N ALA A 172 -25.33 -15.65 20.02
CA ALA A 172 -24.98 -14.74 21.10
C ALA A 172 -25.28 -13.26 20.79
N ASP A 173 -26.04 -12.96 19.73
CA ASP A 173 -26.34 -11.60 19.25
C ASP A 173 -25.09 -10.77 18.90
N VAL A 174 -23.98 -11.44 18.56
CA VAL A 174 -22.76 -10.82 18.06
C VAL A 174 -22.75 -10.92 16.54
N THR A 175 -22.58 -9.78 15.86
CA THR A 175 -22.42 -9.76 14.41
C THR A 175 -21.11 -10.46 14.02
N PRO A 176 -21.14 -11.55 13.20
CA PRO A 176 -19.93 -12.33 12.95
C PRO A 176 -18.86 -11.63 12.10
N PHE A 177 -19.27 -10.81 11.14
CA PHE A 177 -18.35 -10.13 10.21
C PHE A 177 -18.72 -8.66 10.03
N THR A 178 -17.71 -7.85 9.74
CA THR A 178 -17.88 -6.47 9.30
C THR A 178 -17.00 -6.20 8.10
N ILE A 179 -17.50 -5.41 7.16
CA ILE A 179 -16.77 -4.96 5.98
C ILE A 179 -17.23 -3.55 5.61
N GLY A 180 -16.29 -2.66 5.34
CA GLY A 180 -16.59 -1.33 4.81
C GLY A 180 -16.59 -1.35 3.29
N THR A 181 -17.76 -1.37 2.66
CA THR A 181 -17.91 -1.46 1.18
C THR A 181 -18.04 -0.12 0.46
N LYS A 182 -17.83 1.01 1.16
CA LYS A 182 -17.83 2.35 0.55
C LYS A 182 -16.84 2.43 -0.62
N TYR A 183 -15.65 1.83 -0.45
CA TYR A 183 -14.69 1.65 -1.52
C TYR A 183 -14.71 0.19 -1.95
N LEU A 184 -15.00 -0.05 -3.23
CA LEU A 184 -15.36 -1.38 -3.73
C LEU A 184 -14.20 -2.41 -3.66
N TRP A 185 -12.94 -1.95 -3.55
CA TRP A 185 -11.79 -2.83 -3.47
C TRP A 185 -11.80 -3.73 -2.22
N THR A 186 -12.46 -3.30 -1.13
CA THR A 186 -12.59 -4.12 0.08
C THR A 186 -13.47 -5.35 -0.16
N ALA A 187 -14.52 -5.21 -0.98
CA ALA A 187 -15.36 -6.32 -1.40
C ALA A 187 -14.63 -7.21 -2.42
N ALA A 188 -13.85 -6.62 -3.34
CA ALA A 188 -13.03 -7.39 -4.28
C ALA A 188 -12.06 -8.35 -3.56
N GLY A 189 -11.50 -7.96 -2.41
CA GLY A 189 -10.66 -8.87 -1.62
C GLY A 189 -11.36 -10.17 -1.19
N TRP A 190 -12.66 -10.15 -0.93
CA TRP A 190 -13.43 -11.38 -0.66
C TRP A 190 -13.55 -12.25 -1.91
N PHE A 191 -13.82 -11.65 -3.07
CA PHE A 191 -13.81 -12.37 -4.35
C PHE A 191 -12.46 -13.05 -4.58
N ASP A 192 -11.37 -12.32 -4.39
CA ASP A 192 -10.01 -12.79 -4.67
C ASP A 192 -9.70 -14.03 -3.82
N TYR A 193 -9.95 -13.97 -2.51
CA TYR A 193 -9.72 -15.09 -1.60
C TYR A 193 -10.59 -16.29 -1.90
N LEU A 194 -11.89 -16.08 -2.14
CA LEU A 194 -12.80 -17.17 -2.47
C LEU A 194 -12.43 -17.82 -3.81
N ASN A 195 -12.05 -17.02 -4.81
CA ASN A 195 -11.64 -17.53 -6.11
C ASN A 195 -10.34 -18.34 -6.00
N MET A 196 -9.33 -17.81 -5.30
CA MET A 196 -8.06 -18.52 -5.11
C MET A 196 -8.22 -19.81 -4.31
N ARG A 197 -9.09 -19.84 -3.29
CA ARG A 197 -9.37 -21.06 -2.51
C ARG A 197 -10.23 -22.08 -3.26
N THR A 198 -11.07 -21.62 -4.20
CA THR A 198 -11.96 -22.51 -4.98
C THR A 198 -11.27 -23.04 -6.23
N ASN A 199 -10.53 -22.19 -6.95
CA ASN A 199 -10.06 -22.45 -8.31
C ASN A 199 -8.52 -22.36 -8.45
N GLY A 200 -7.80 -21.99 -7.40
CA GLY A 200 -6.33 -21.87 -7.41
C GLY A 200 -5.80 -20.51 -7.90
N LEU A 201 -4.52 -20.27 -7.65
CA LEU A 201 -3.83 -19.01 -8.00
C LEU A 201 -3.73 -18.81 -9.51
N ASP A 202 -3.33 -19.85 -10.26
CA ASP A 202 -3.13 -19.75 -11.71
C ASP A 202 -4.41 -19.34 -12.44
N PHE A 203 -5.55 -19.93 -12.05
CA PHE A 203 -6.84 -19.53 -12.58
C PHE A 203 -7.18 -18.07 -12.24
N HIS A 204 -6.94 -17.66 -11.00
CA HIS A 204 -7.19 -16.29 -10.58
C HIS A 204 -6.38 -15.30 -11.41
N ILE A 205 -5.09 -15.57 -11.65
CA ILE A 205 -4.23 -14.74 -12.50
C ILE A 205 -4.75 -14.70 -13.95
N GLN A 206 -5.10 -15.85 -14.54
CA GLN A 206 -5.64 -15.88 -15.91
C GLN A 206 -6.94 -15.08 -16.05
N LEU A 207 -7.80 -15.09 -15.03
CA LEU A 207 -9.00 -14.27 -14.99
C LEU A 207 -8.67 -12.77 -14.92
N MET A 208 -7.74 -12.37 -14.04
CA MET A 208 -7.33 -10.96 -13.90
C MET A 208 -6.62 -10.41 -15.15
N ASP A 209 -5.90 -11.28 -15.87
CA ASP A 209 -5.26 -10.97 -17.15
C ASP A 209 -6.25 -10.92 -18.33
N GLY A 210 -7.53 -11.25 -18.11
CA GLY A 210 -8.54 -11.32 -19.17
C GLY A 210 -8.38 -12.50 -20.14
N LYS A 211 -7.53 -13.48 -19.82
CA LYS A 211 -7.35 -14.72 -20.59
C LYS A 211 -8.52 -15.69 -20.41
N VAL A 212 -9.26 -15.54 -19.31
CA VAL A 212 -10.51 -16.25 -19.03
C VAL A 212 -11.65 -15.25 -18.94
N ALA A 213 -12.79 -15.59 -19.53
CA ALA A 213 -13.99 -14.76 -19.45
C ALA A 213 -14.60 -14.77 -18.03
N TYR A 214 -15.08 -13.62 -17.56
CA TYR A 214 -15.81 -13.53 -16.28
C TYR A 214 -17.14 -14.32 -16.27
N THR A 215 -17.60 -14.81 -17.42
CA THR A 215 -18.77 -15.67 -17.55
C THR A 215 -18.45 -17.18 -17.39
N ASP A 216 -17.19 -17.55 -17.17
CA ASP A 216 -16.76 -18.93 -16.92
C ASP A 216 -17.45 -19.52 -15.68
N ASP A 217 -17.78 -20.81 -15.73
CA ASP A 217 -18.53 -21.48 -14.66
C ASP A 217 -17.78 -21.51 -13.33
N ARG A 218 -16.44 -21.49 -13.35
CA ARG A 218 -15.61 -21.37 -12.14
C ARG A 218 -15.79 -20.02 -11.45
N VAL A 219 -16.04 -18.94 -12.22
CA VAL A 219 -16.36 -17.61 -11.67
C VAL A 219 -17.74 -17.63 -11.03
N LYS A 220 -18.73 -18.26 -11.69
CA LYS A 220 -20.07 -18.45 -11.12
C LYS A 220 -20.01 -19.25 -9.81
N GLN A 221 -19.17 -20.30 -9.75
CA GLN A 221 -18.95 -21.08 -8.53
C GLN A 221 -18.38 -20.23 -7.39
N THR A 222 -17.42 -19.34 -7.68
CA THR A 222 -16.90 -18.38 -6.68
C THR A 222 -18.03 -17.51 -6.12
N PHE A 223 -18.90 -16.95 -6.98
CA PHE A 223 -20.05 -16.17 -6.52
C PHE A 223 -21.08 -17.01 -5.77
N ALA A 224 -21.29 -18.28 -6.14
CA ALA A 224 -22.16 -19.19 -5.40
C ALA A 224 -21.62 -19.46 -3.99
N ASN A 225 -20.31 -19.68 -3.85
CA ASN A 225 -19.64 -19.82 -2.55
C ASN A 225 -19.79 -18.54 -1.72
N TRP A 226 -19.64 -17.38 -2.35
CA TRP A 226 -19.82 -16.09 -1.69
C TRP A 226 -21.27 -15.84 -1.27
N LEU A 227 -22.26 -16.19 -2.09
CA LEU A 227 -23.68 -16.07 -1.72
C LEU A 227 -24.02 -16.99 -0.54
N ASN A 228 -23.52 -18.23 -0.56
CA ASN A 228 -23.67 -19.17 0.56
C ASN A 228 -23.11 -18.58 1.85
N TRP A 229 -21.93 -17.98 1.77
CA TRP A 229 -21.33 -17.25 2.88
C TRP A 229 -22.17 -16.07 3.34
N TRP A 230 -22.58 -15.18 2.43
CA TRP A 230 -23.32 -13.96 2.75
C TRP A 230 -24.69 -14.25 3.39
N SER A 231 -25.38 -15.30 2.95
CA SER A 231 -26.64 -15.72 3.57
C SER A 231 -26.46 -16.17 5.04
N ARG A 232 -25.26 -16.66 5.38
CA ARG A 232 -24.90 -17.20 6.70
C ARG A 232 -24.10 -16.23 7.57
N ALA A 233 -23.40 -15.27 6.99
CA ALA A 233 -22.65 -14.24 7.68
C ALA A 233 -23.46 -12.94 7.58
N THR A 234 -24.19 -12.58 8.64
CA THR A 234 -24.77 -11.24 8.70
C THR A 234 -23.62 -10.27 8.89
N PHE A 235 -23.29 -9.53 7.84
CA PHE A 235 -22.39 -8.39 7.96
C PHE A 235 -23.06 -7.29 8.75
N LEU A 236 -22.29 -6.55 9.55
CA LEU A 236 -22.82 -5.42 10.31
C LEU A 236 -23.52 -4.46 9.33
N LYS A 237 -24.82 -4.29 9.49
CA LYS A 237 -25.54 -3.21 8.80
C LYS A 237 -25.08 -1.91 9.45
N ILE A 238 -24.24 -1.15 8.75
CA ILE A 238 -24.04 0.25 9.09
C ILE A 238 -25.33 0.97 8.68
N THR A 239 -26.32 0.99 9.56
CA THR A 239 -27.45 1.90 9.40
C THR A 239 -26.86 3.31 9.42
N PRO A 240 -27.07 4.15 8.40
CA PRO A 240 -26.68 5.54 8.51
C PRO A 240 -27.37 6.09 9.74
N LEU A 241 -26.57 6.53 10.72
CA LEU A 241 -27.05 7.24 11.89
C LEU A 241 -27.77 8.48 11.37
N ILE A 242 -29.08 8.36 11.16
CA ILE A 242 -29.96 9.51 11.04
C ILE A 242 -29.71 10.31 12.32
N LEU A 243 -29.19 11.52 12.12
CA LEU A 243 -28.99 12.57 13.10
C LEU A 243 -30.04 12.46 14.24
N GLY A 244 -29.65 12.00 15.43
CA GLY A 244 -30.58 12.06 16.56
C GLY A 244 -30.32 11.19 17.79
N LYS A 245 -29.62 10.06 17.70
CA LYS A 245 -29.32 9.25 18.90
C LYS A 245 -27.84 8.94 19.03
N LYS A 246 -27.17 9.70 19.91
CA LYS A 246 -25.85 9.37 20.47
C LYS A 246 -25.93 8.00 21.17
N ARG A 247 -25.71 6.90 20.46
CA ARG A 247 -25.05 5.74 21.06
C ARG A 247 -23.56 5.93 20.82
N SER A 248 -22.84 6.14 21.92
CA SER A 248 -21.43 6.48 21.93
C SER A 248 -20.60 5.38 21.26
N LEU A 249 -19.89 5.74 20.19
CA LEU A 249 -18.75 5.00 19.65
C LEU A 249 -17.52 5.09 20.58
N SER A 250 -17.72 5.08 21.90
CA SER A 250 -16.66 5.27 22.90
C SER A 250 -15.95 3.97 23.30
N CYS A 251 -16.50 2.81 22.96
CA CYS A 251 -16.01 1.52 23.49
C CYS A 251 -14.91 0.86 22.66
N ILE A 252 -14.52 1.42 21.51
CA ILE A 252 -13.43 0.86 20.69
C ILE A 252 -12.07 1.39 21.16
N THR A 253 -12.03 2.55 21.84
CA THR A 253 -10.78 3.19 22.26
C THR A 253 -10.47 3.07 23.75
N ASP A 254 -11.45 2.71 24.59
CA ASP A 254 -11.26 2.67 26.04
C ASP A 254 -11.44 1.23 26.56
N ARG A 255 -10.38 0.68 27.18
CA ARG A 255 -10.29 -0.71 27.69
C ARG A 255 -11.16 -0.92 28.94
N ARG A 256 -12.45 -0.59 28.90
CA ARG A 256 -13.39 -0.87 29.99
C ARG A 256 -14.39 -1.96 29.60
N PRO A 257 -14.73 -2.87 30.53
CA PRO A 257 -15.66 -3.95 30.26
C PRO A 257 -17.06 -3.38 30.09
N CYS A 258 -17.71 -3.71 28.97
CA CYS A 258 -19.13 -3.45 28.77
C CYS A 258 -19.95 -4.54 29.45
N ILE A 259 -20.92 -4.15 30.28
CA ILE A 259 -21.98 -5.02 30.83
C ILE A 259 -23.02 -5.25 29.73
#